data_AF-A0A545WCZ0-F1
#
_entry.id   AF-A0A545WCZ0-F1
#
_cell.length_a   1.000
_cell.length_b   1.000
_cell.length_c   1.000
_cell.angle_alpha   90.00
_cell.angle_beta   90.00
_cell.angle_gamma   90.00
#
_symmetry.space_group_name_H-M   'P 1'
#
loop_
_entity.id
_entity.type
_entity.pdbx_description
1 polymer ?
#
loop_
_entity_poly.entity_id
_entity_poly.type
_entity_poly.pdbx_seq_one_letter_code
_entity_poly.pdbx_strand_id
1 'polypeptide(L)'
;MTQSSPQSFQEDKMDHHDIESGYVSGQDGEVPVKPASASPLISLSKPHVEYLNDQMESMHPIDILRFCKIMFPNLYQSTAFGLTGLATMDMLSKIQAESPQSRTVDLIFLDTLYHFNETYELVERVKARYPNVPVHVFKPEGAETAAELEETYGEAFYHNASEMYDYIVKVEPLQRAYDTLNVAAVLNGRRRSQGAARGSIPIIELDEERNIIKINPLAAWSFSQVNDYIRENNVPYNTLLDQGYKSVGDWHSTVPVKDGEDERAGRWKGQAKTECGIHNKKSRYAQFLKDMEGRESSFSWGFLIGPKHENTTINPGVRYYIHRVPLGTTGHPEGFVWRYAEDTLPSIKCPARMYARILIAKIEDDDRLEQLMRETPRPPAVEGDLIAMALHDGYDSQVWVSQVLGQLASMRKKGRIVGAGVLDWRLIETTARQYVAGKMAADRYNEDYLRETEHRLPKPTWDMMLDKEISG
;
A
#
# COMPACT_ATOMS: atom_id res chain seq x y z
N MET A 1 -82.88 -18.41 17.74
CA MET A 1 -82.82 -19.02 19.09
C MET A 1 -81.38 -19.36 19.37
N THR A 2 -80.78 -18.66 20.32
CA THR A 2 -79.41 -18.80 20.82
C THR A 2 -79.47 -19.34 22.24
N GLN A 3 -78.58 -20.30 22.56
CA GLN A 3 -78.10 -20.80 23.86
C GLN A 3 -77.70 -22.27 23.64
N SER A 4 -76.65 -22.87 24.18
CA SER A 4 -75.48 -22.52 25.01
C SER A 4 -74.63 -23.81 25.12
N SER A 5 -73.32 -23.65 25.37
CA SER A 5 -72.18 -24.55 25.70
C SER A 5 -72.44 -25.93 26.39
N PRO A 6 -71.46 -26.81 26.71
CA PRO A 6 -69.97 -26.72 26.60
C PRO A 6 -69.18 -28.02 26.23
N GLN A 7 -67.84 -27.89 26.23
CA GLN A 7 -66.79 -28.86 26.65
C GLN A 7 -65.97 -29.73 25.67
N SER A 8 -64.66 -29.46 25.76
CA SER A 8 -63.46 -30.33 25.73
C SER A 8 -63.14 -31.18 24.50
N PHE A 9 -62.01 -30.87 23.86
CA PHE A 9 -61.21 -31.86 23.14
C PHE A 9 -59.74 -31.79 23.57
N GLN A 10 -59.20 -32.99 23.73
CA GLN A 10 -57.88 -33.36 24.21
C GLN A 10 -56.77 -32.95 23.24
N GLU A 11 -55.58 -32.74 23.80
CA GLU A 11 -54.32 -32.66 23.07
C GLU A 11 -54.04 -33.97 22.32
N ASP A 12 -53.73 -33.86 21.02
CA ASP A 12 -52.97 -34.87 20.31
C ASP A 12 -51.84 -34.20 19.51
N LYS A 13 -50.64 -34.76 19.70
CA LYS A 13 -49.36 -34.30 19.13
C LYS A 13 -49.37 -34.42 17.60
N MET A 14 -48.88 -33.39 16.91
CA MET A 14 -48.55 -33.48 15.48
C MET A 14 -47.04 -33.58 15.27
N ASP A 15 -46.68 -34.66 14.58
CA ASP A 15 -45.36 -35.04 14.12
C ASP A 15 -44.93 -34.15 12.93
N HIS A 16 -43.67 -33.73 12.92
CA HIS A 16 -43.09 -32.91 11.86
C HIS A 16 -42.68 -33.79 10.69
N HIS A 17 -43.22 -33.56 9.48
CA HIS A 17 -42.48 -33.65 8.21
C HIS A 17 -43.27 -32.93 7.10
N ASP A 18 -42.51 -32.26 6.22
CA ASP A 18 -42.87 -31.50 5.01
C ASP A 18 -43.17 -29.99 5.16
N ILE A 19 -42.14 -29.17 4.96
CA ILE A 19 -42.24 -27.86 4.28
C ILE A 19 -41.04 -27.65 3.34
N GLU A 20 -41.38 -27.20 2.12
CA GLU A 20 -40.56 -26.82 0.96
C GLU A 20 -39.61 -25.61 1.18
N SER A 21 -38.76 -25.37 0.17
CA SER A 21 -37.67 -24.38 0.06
C SER A 21 -38.00 -22.91 0.35
N GLY A 22 -37.03 -22.18 0.93
CA GLY A 22 -36.97 -20.70 0.94
C GLY A 22 -35.72 -20.15 1.64
N TYR A 23 -35.07 -19.13 1.07
CA TYR A 23 -33.91 -18.43 1.62
C TYR A 23 -34.29 -17.25 2.56
N VAL A 24 -33.41 -16.96 3.54
CA VAL A 24 -33.20 -15.70 4.33
C VAL A 24 -34.26 -15.26 5.36
N SER A 25 -33.86 -15.13 6.64
CA SER A 25 -33.59 -13.83 7.32
C SER A 25 -33.07 -14.04 8.76
N GLY A 26 -32.19 -13.15 9.22
CA GLY A 26 -31.74 -13.07 10.61
C GLY A 26 -31.07 -11.73 10.90
N GLN A 27 -31.86 -10.75 11.34
CA GLN A 27 -31.48 -9.56 12.13
C GLN A 27 -31.79 -9.86 13.61
N ASP A 28 -31.20 -9.31 14.67
CA ASP A 28 -30.18 -8.27 14.89
C ASP A 28 -29.46 -8.61 16.21
N GLY A 29 -28.21 -8.17 16.33
CA GLY A 29 -27.53 -7.99 17.61
C GLY A 29 -26.72 -6.70 17.52
N GLU A 30 -27.29 -5.61 18.02
CA GLU A 30 -26.67 -4.28 18.04
C GLU A 30 -25.32 -4.33 18.78
N VAL A 31 -24.24 -4.35 18.01
CA VAL A 31 -22.94 -3.87 18.44
C VAL A 31 -22.91 -2.38 18.09
N PRO A 32 -22.53 -1.47 19.00
CA PRO A 32 -22.29 -0.08 18.64
C PRO A 32 -21.07 -0.05 17.71
N VAL A 33 -21.32 -0.13 16.41
CA VAL A 33 -20.34 0.18 15.38
C VAL A 33 -20.01 1.66 15.60
N LYS A 34 -18.80 1.92 16.09
CA LYS A 34 -18.22 3.26 16.02
C LYS A 34 -18.33 3.68 14.55
N PRO A 35 -18.99 4.79 14.19
CA PRO A 35 -19.13 5.14 12.79
C PRO A 35 -17.74 5.40 12.25
N ALA A 36 -17.19 4.43 11.51
CA ALA A 36 -16.24 4.74 10.46
C ALA A 36 -16.96 5.81 9.63
N SER A 37 -16.33 6.97 9.45
CA SER A 37 -16.90 8.04 8.64
C SER A 37 -17.27 7.43 7.30
N ALA A 38 -18.57 7.21 7.09
CA ALA A 38 -19.05 6.51 5.92
C ALA A 38 -18.88 7.46 4.75
N SER A 39 -17.77 7.31 4.02
CA SER A 39 -17.59 7.95 2.72
C SER A 39 -18.90 7.76 1.93
N PRO A 40 -19.43 8.82 1.27
CA PRO A 40 -20.68 8.71 0.55
C PRO A 40 -20.63 7.50 -0.38
N LEU A 41 -21.50 6.52 -0.16
CA LEU A 41 -21.47 5.28 -0.93
C LEU A 41 -22.00 5.56 -2.34
N ILE A 42 -21.10 5.83 -3.29
CA ILE A 42 -21.43 5.92 -4.70
C ILE A 42 -21.20 4.55 -5.32
N SER A 43 -22.29 3.86 -5.68
CA SER A 43 -22.21 2.57 -6.39
C SER A 43 -22.66 2.77 -7.85
N LEU A 44 -21.70 2.76 -8.76
CA LEU A 44 -21.96 2.71 -10.20
C LEU A 44 -21.60 1.32 -10.72
N SER A 45 -22.56 0.66 -11.36
CA SER A 45 -22.29 -0.59 -12.06
C SER A 45 -21.42 -0.33 -13.29
N LYS A 46 -20.73 -1.35 -13.78
CA LYS A 46 -19.95 -1.26 -15.02
C LYS A 46 -20.80 -0.74 -16.21
N PRO A 47 -22.04 -1.20 -16.44
CA PRO A 47 -22.93 -0.61 -17.45
C PRO A 47 -23.23 0.88 -17.25
N HIS A 48 -23.37 1.36 -16.00
CA HIS A 48 -23.55 2.79 -15.75
C HIS A 48 -22.32 3.58 -16.19
N VAL A 49 -21.12 3.09 -15.85
CA VAL A 49 -19.86 3.73 -16.22
C VAL A 49 -19.64 3.73 -17.73
N GLU A 50 -19.95 2.62 -18.42
CA GLU A 50 -19.87 2.54 -19.87
C GLU A 50 -20.81 3.55 -20.53
N TYR A 51 -22.09 3.57 -20.12
CA TYR A 51 -23.07 4.53 -20.64
C TYR A 51 -22.65 5.99 -20.43
N LEU A 52 -22.21 6.34 -19.21
CA LEU A 52 -21.77 7.72 -18.92
C LEU A 52 -20.54 8.12 -19.76
N ASN A 53 -19.59 7.21 -19.95
CA ASN A 53 -18.44 7.46 -20.81
C ASN A 53 -18.87 7.73 -22.26
N ASP A 54 -19.78 6.92 -22.81
CA ASP A 54 -20.30 7.11 -24.17
C ASP A 54 -20.99 8.47 -24.34
N GLN A 55 -21.77 8.90 -23.34
CA GLN A 55 -22.42 10.21 -23.38
C GLN A 55 -21.40 11.36 -23.27
N MET A 56 -20.41 11.23 -22.39
CA MET A 56 -19.42 12.29 -22.12
C MET A 56 -18.37 12.44 -23.22
N GLU A 57 -18.16 11.45 -24.07
CA GLU A 57 -17.10 11.45 -25.09
C GLU A 57 -17.19 12.64 -26.06
N SER A 58 -18.41 13.11 -26.34
CA SER A 58 -18.67 14.27 -27.21
C SER A 58 -18.84 15.60 -26.45
N MET A 59 -18.79 15.58 -25.12
CA MET A 59 -19.04 16.76 -24.30
C MET A 59 -17.81 17.66 -24.19
N HIS A 60 -18.03 18.96 -24.06
CA HIS A 60 -16.97 19.88 -23.70
C HIS A 60 -16.57 19.69 -22.21
N PRO A 61 -15.28 19.82 -21.83
CA PRO A 61 -14.87 19.59 -20.45
C PRO A 61 -15.63 20.38 -19.38
N ILE A 62 -16.03 21.62 -19.70
CA ILE A 62 -16.81 22.44 -18.77
C ILE A 62 -18.18 21.81 -18.43
N ASP A 63 -18.80 21.14 -19.40
CA ASP A 63 -20.10 20.49 -19.21
C ASP A 63 -19.96 19.16 -18.46
N ILE A 64 -18.86 18.42 -18.71
CA ILE A 64 -18.47 17.28 -17.89
C ILE A 64 -18.29 17.72 -16.43
N LEU A 65 -17.59 18.83 -16.18
CA LEU A 65 -17.37 19.36 -14.84
C LEU A 65 -18.66 19.81 -14.14
N ARG A 66 -19.58 20.46 -14.88
CA ARG A 66 -20.91 20.80 -14.37
C ARG A 66 -21.68 19.55 -13.95
N PHE A 67 -21.72 18.54 -14.81
CA PHE A 67 -22.33 17.25 -14.49
C PHE A 67 -21.71 16.64 -13.22
N CYS A 68 -20.37 16.64 -13.13
CA CYS A 68 -19.67 16.04 -12.00
C CYS A 68 -19.99 16.73 -10.67
N LYS A 69 -20.06 18.07 -10.63
CA LYS A 69 -20.45 18.83 -9.43
C LYS A 69 -21.86 18.51 -8.95
N ILE A 70 -22.77 18.13 -9.85
CA ILE A 70 -24.15 17.75 -9.51
C ILE A 70 -24.22 16.29 -9.06
N MET A 71 -23.58 15.40 -9.81
CA MET A 71 -23.74 13.95 -9.65
C MET A 71 -22.96 13.39 -8.46
N PHE A 72 -21.73 13.86 -8.25
CA PHE A 72 -20.81 13.23 -7.31
C PHE A 72 -20.74 14.03 -5.99
N PRO A 73 -21.26 13.49 -4.86
CA PRO A 73 -21.03 14.09 -3.56
C PRO A 73 -19.56 14.06 -3.19
N ASN A 74 -19.15 15.00 -2.32
CA ASN A 74 -17.79 15.10 -1.77
C ASN A 74 -16.69 14.93 -2.84
N LEU A 75 -16.86 15.67 -3.94
CA LEU A 75 -15.96 15.72 -5.09
C LEU A 75 -14.75 16.60 -4.78
N TYR A 76 -13.55 16.08 -5.02
CA TYR A 76 -12.29 16.80 -4.93
C TYR A 76 -11.56 16.81 -6.28
N GLN A 77 -10.53 17.64 -6.40
CA GLN A 77 -9.56 17.55 -7.49
C GLN A 77 -8.18 17.18 -6.92
N SER A 78 -7.60 16.07 -7.37
CA SER A 78 -6.20 15.77 -7.10
C SER A 78 -5.32 16.44 -8.15
N THR A 79 -4.32 17.20 -7.72
CA THR A 79 -3.46 17.97 -8.62
C THR A 79 -2.01 17.99 -8.17
N ALA A 80 -1.10 17.89 -9.13
CA ALA A 80 0.31 18.25 -8.98
C ALA A 80 0.62 19.58 -9.71
N PHE A 81 -0.42 20.38 -9.97
CA PHE A 81 -0.37 21.67 -10.67
C PHE A 81 0.22 21.61 -12.09
N GLY A 82 0.06 20.48 -12.77
CA GLY A 82 0.26 20.40 -14.22
C GLY A 82 -0.83 21.15 -14.99
N LEU A 83 -0.55 21.55 -16.23
CA LEU A 83 -1.44 22.41 -17.03
C LEU A 83 -2.89 21.92 -17.09
N THR A 84 -3.10 20.62 -17.26
CA THR A 84 -4.46 20.06 -17.32
C THR A 84 -5.21 20.22 -16.00
N GLY A 85 -4.54 19.99 -14.86
CA GLY A 85 -5.14 20.23 -13.55
C GLY A 85 -5.44 21.71 -13.32
N LEU A 86 -4.54 22.61 -13.76
CA LEU A 86 -4.77 24.05 -13.67
C LEU A 86 -5.97 24.51 -14.51
N ALA A 87 -6.12 23.98 -15.73
CA ALA A 87 -7.28 24.25 -16.57
C ALA A 87 -8.58 23.75 -15.93
N THR A 88 -8.60 22.54 -15.39
CA THR A 88 -9.74 21.99 -14.63
C THR A 88 -10.13 22.90 -13.46
N MET A 89 -9.17 23.32 -12.65
CA MET A 89 -9.39 24.17 -11.49
C MET A 89 -9.96 25.54 -11.90
N ASP A 90 -9.42 26.16 -12.95
CA ASP A 90 -9.92 27.44 -13.46
C ASP A 90 -11.36 27.32 -13.99
N MET A 91 -11.67 26.26 -14.74
CA MET A 91 -13.04 25.97 -15.18
C MET A 91 -14.00 25.78 -13.98
N LEU A 92 -13.57 25.04 -12.95
CA LEU A 92 -14.35 24.86 -11.73
C LEU A 92 -14.57 26.17 -10.98
N SER A 93 -13.58 27.06 -10.94
CA SER A 93 -13.71 28.38 -10.34
C SER A 93 -14.76 29.24 -11.06
N LYS A 94 -14.80 29.17 -12.40
CA LYS A 94 -15.85 29.83 -13.20
C LYS A 94 -17.23 29.25 -12.91
N ILE A 95 -17.37 27.93 -12.88
CA ILE A 95 -18.63 27.26 -12.52
C ILE A 95 -19.05 27.64 -11.09
N GLN A 96 -18.12 27.73 -10.14
CA GLN A 96 -18.42 28.15 -8.77
C GLN A 96 -18.94 29.59 -8.71
N ALA A 97 -18.46 30.49 -9.58
CA ALA A 97 -18.97 31.85 -9.66
C ALA A 97 -20.41 31.92 -10.20
N GLU A 98 -20.82 30.97 -11.04
CA GLU A 98 -22.21 30.83 -11.51
C GLU A 98 -23.16 30.36 -10.39
N SER A 99 -22.65 29.65 -9.38
CA SER A 99 -23.44 29.13 -8.26
C SER A 99 -22.66 29.20 -6.94
N PRO A 100 -22.51 30.40 -6.34
CA PRO A 100 -21.64 30.62 -5.18
C PRO A 100 -22.04 29.82 -3.93
N GLN A 101 -23.30 29.42 -3.83
CA GLN A 101 -23.84 28.62 -2.72
C GLN A 101 -23.56 27.12 -2.87
N SER A 102 -23.14 26.67 -4.06
CA SER A 102 -22.76 25.28 -4.28
C SER A 102 -21.45 24.98 -3.56
N ARG A 103 -21.23 23.72 -3.19
CA ARG A 103 -19.97 23.30 -2.57
C ARG A 103 -18.80 23.52 -3.54
N THR A 104 -17.74 24.17 -3.07
CA THR A 104 -16.47 24.27 -3.78
C THR A 104 -15.84 22.90 -3.98
N VAL A 105 -15.17 22.69 -5.11
CA VAL A 105 -14.32 21.51 -5.33
C VAL A 105 -12.92 21.85 -4.85
N ASP A 106 -12.55 21.33 -3.70
CA ASP A 106 -11.26 21.59 -3.08
C ASP A 106 -10.14 20.80 -3.78
N LEU A 107 -8.91 21.29 -3.65
CA LEU A 107 -7.73 20.63 -4.21
C LEU A 107 -7.06 19.73 -3.17
N ILE A 108 -6.57 18.58 -3.63
CA ILE A 108 -5.65 17.71 -2.89
C ILE A 108 -4.29 17.77 -3.59
N PHE A 109 -3.28 18.24 -2.87
CA PHE A 109 -1.89 18.27 -3.31
C PHE A 109 -1.06 17.33 -2.44
N LEU A 110 -0.30 16.44 -3.08
CA LEU A 110 0.67 15.59 -2.41
C LEU A 110 2.03 16.27 -2.48
N ASP A 111 2.49 16.76 -1.34
CA ASP A 111 3.83 17.28 -1.21
C ASP A 111 4.78 16.12 -0.93
N THR A 112 5.51 15.68 -1.95
CA THR A 112 6.45 14.56 -1.85
C THR A 112 7.69 14.92 -1.05
N LEU A 113 7.90 16.21 -0.72
CA LEU A 113 9.13 16.81 -0.18
C LEU A 113 10.28 16.89 -1.19
N TYR A 114 10.07 16.43 -2.43
CA TYR A 114 11.05 16.45 -3.53
C TYR A 114 10.53 17.20 -4.76
N HIS A 115 9.54 18.09 -4.62
CA HIS A 115 9.12 18.95 -5.72
C HIS A 115 10.18 20.02 -6.03
N PHE A 116 10.15 20.55 -7.25
CA PHE A 116 10.89 21.76 -7.60
C PHE A 116 10.39 22.98 -6.81
N ASN A 117 11.29 23.94 -6.56
CA ASN A 117 10.91 25.20 -5.91
C ASN A 117 9.85 25.96 -6.71
N GLU A 118 9.95 25.94 -8.04
CA GLU A 118 8.99 26.55 -8.96
C GLU A 118 7.58 25.95 -8.84
N THR A 119 7.47 24.67 -8.42
CA THR A 119 6.18 24.05 -8.09
C THR A 119 5.61 24.62 -6.81
N TYR A 120 6.41 24.78 -5.74
CA TYR A 120 5.95 25.41 -4.50
C TYR A 120 5.55 26.87 -4.72
N GLU A 121 6.33 27.63 -5.47
CA GLU A 121 5.97 29.00 -5.84
C GLU A 121 4.66 29.07 -6.65
N LEU A 122 4.43 28.10 -7.54
CA LEU A 122 3.18 28.00 -8.28
C LEU A 122 2.00 27.72 -7.35
N VAL A 123 2.15 26.85 -6.35
CA VAL A 123 1.10 26.58 -5.34
C VAL A 123 0.65 27.90 -4.69
N GLU A 124 1.61 28.74 -4.29
CA GLU A 124 1.31 30.02 -3.65
C GLU A 124 0.65 31.01 -4.63
N ARG A 125 1.10 31.08 -5.88
CA ARG A 125 0.43 31.88 -6.93
C ARG A 125 -1.01 31.42 -7.19
N VAL A 126 -1.24 30.11 -7.16
CA VAL A 126 -2.58 29.52 -7.34
C VAL A 126 -3.48 29.88 -6.15
N LYS A 127 -3.01 29.71 -4.91
CA LYS A 127 -3.76 30.13 -3.70
C LYS A 127 -4.11 31.62 -3.74
N ALA A 128 -3.18 32.47 -4.17
CA ALA A 128 -3.43 33.91 -4.31
C ALA A 128 -4.46 34.23 -5.40
N ARG A 129 -4.44 33.50 -6.53
CA ARG A 129 -5.36 33.71 -7.65
C ARG A 129 -6.77 33.18 -7.39
N TYR A 130 -6.88 32.08 -6.62
CA TYR A 130 -8.11 31.37 -6.32
C TYR A 130 -8.31 31.21 -4.79
N PRO A 131 -8.47 32.32 -4.04
CA PRO A 131 -8.44 32.29 -2.57
C PRO A 131 -9.62 31.52 -1.94
N ASN A 132 -10.68 31.28 -2.69
CA ASN A 132 -11.86 30.55 -2.24
C ASN A 132 -11.80 29.04 -2.56
N VAL A 133 -10.67 28.55 -3.08
CA VAL A 133 -10.44 27.14 -3.40
C VAL A 133 -9.41 26.59 -2.41
N PRO A 134 -9.84 25.86 -1.36
CA PRO A 134 -8.94 25.25 -0.40
C PRO A 134 -7.95 24.28 -1.06
N VAL A 135 -6.70 24.31 -0.60
CA VAL A 135 -5.66 23.36 -1.01
C VAL A 135 -5.26 22.53 0.21
N HIS A 136 -5.68 21.28 0.23
CA HIS A 136 -5.31 20.30 1.24
C HIS A 136 -3.98 19.69 0.87
N VAL A 137 -2.95 19.93 1.69
CA VAL A 137 -1.59 19.43 1.45
C VAL A 137 -1.34 18.21 2.32
N PHE A 138 -1.01 17.09 1.70
CA PHE A 138 -0.63 15.86 2.38
C PHE A 138 0.83 15.52 2.09
N LYS A 139 1.57 15.28 3.17
CA LYS A 139 2.98 14.91 3.18
C LYS A 139 3.14 13.44 3.62
N PRO A 140 4.30 12.81 3.35
CA PRO A 140 4.69 11.55 3.99
C PRO A 140 4.48 11.62 5.51
N GLU A 141 3.88 10.59 6.09
CA GLU A 141 3.67 10.56 7.54
C GLU A 141 5.01 10.53 8.29
N GLY A 142 5.12 11.35 9.34
CA GLY A 142 6.32 11.44 10.18
C GLY A 142 7.48 12.26 9.58
N ALA A 143 7.30 12.93 8.44
CA ALA A 143 8.32 13.80 7.85
C ALA A 143 7.75 15.10 7.30
N GLU A 144 8.38 16.22 7.65
CA GLU A 144 8.08 17.56 7.14
C GLU A 144 9.08 18.01 6.07
N THR A 145 10.26 17.40 6.04
CA THR A 145 11.36 17.69 5.11
C THR A 145 11.94 16.43 4.47
N ALA A 146 12.58 16.57 3.30
CA ALA A 146 13.29 15.46 2.65
C ALA A 146 14.41 14.90 3.53
N ALA A 147 15.06 15.75 4.34
CA ALA A 147 16.13 15.33 5.24
C ALA A 147 15.64 14.35 6.33
N GLU A 148 14.45 14.59 6.89
CA GLU A 148 13.85 13.68 7.88
C GLU A 148 13.45 12.32 7.26
N LEU A 149 12.99 12.33 6.00
CA LEU A 149 12.77 11.09 5.26
C LEU A 149 14.08 10.32 5.05
N GLU A 150 15.15 11.00 4.67
CA GLU A 150 16.46 10.36 4.42
C GLU A 150 17.16 9.92 5.71
N GLU A 151 16.89 10.56 6.86
CA GLU A 151 17.32 10.07 8.17
C GLU A 151 16.64 8.73 8.51
N THR A 152 15.36 8.60 8.18
CA THR A 152 14.57 7.39 8.47
C THR A 152 14.84 6.25 7.50
N TYR A 153 14.88 6.55 6.20
CA TYR A 153 14.90 5.56 5.12
C TYR A 153 16.24 5.48 4.37
N GLY A 154 17.22 6.31 4.74
CA GLY A 154 18.54 6.37 4.14
C GLY A 154 18.71 7.47 3.08
N GLU A 155 19.94 7.97 2.94
CA GLU A 155 20.32 8.96 1.91
C GLU A 155 19.91 8.49 0.52
N ALA A 156 19.48 9.43 -0.33
CA ALA A 156 19.01 9.13 -1.69
C ALA A 156 17.92 8.04 -1.73
N PHE A 157 16.97 8.09 -0.79
CA PHE A 157 15.87 7.14 -0.65
C PHE A 157 15.14 6.84 -1.97
N TYR A 158 14.91 7.88 -2.79
CA TYR A 158 14.30 7.78 -4.12
C TYR A 158 15.06 6.88 -5.11
N HIS A 159 16.37 6.74 -4.93
CA HIS A 159 17.25 5.89 -5.73
C HIS A 159 17.37 4.49 -5.13
N ASN A 160 17.65 4.41 -3.83
CA ASN A 160 18.00 3.17 -3.14
C ASN A 160 16.78 2.25 -2.90
N ALA A 161 15.59 2.83 -2.77
CA ALA A 161 14.35 2.09 -2.51
C ALA A 161 13.15 2.69 -3.28
N SER A 162 13.27 2.83 -4.60
CA SER A 162 12.32 3.58 -5.45
C SER A 162 10.83 3.19 -5.32
N GLU A 163 10.53 1.91 -5.06
CA GLU A 163 9.15 1.44 -4.87
C GLU A 163 8.59 1.84 -3.51
N MET A 164 9.40 1.73 -2.45
CA MET A 164 9.06 2.20 -1.11
C MET A 164 8.93 3.72 -1.10
N TYR A 165 9.82 4.42 -1.80
CA TYR A 165 9.72 5.86 -2.02
C TYR A 165 8.37 6.24 -2.65
N ASP A 166 8.00 5.61 -3.77
CA ASP A 166 6.70 5.88 -4.41
C ASP A 166 5.53 5.63 -3.46
N TYR A 167 5.62 4.64 -2.57
CA TYR A 167 4.57 4.40 -1.60
C TYR A 167 4.49 5.50 -0.55
N ILE A 168 5.59 5.70 0.19
CA ILE A 168 5.67 6.59 1.34
C ILE A 168 5.36 8.03 0.96
N VAL A 169 5.82 8.48 -0.21
CA VAL A 169 5.68 9.90 -0.58
C VAL A 169 4.47 10.21 -1.44
N LYS A 170 3.77 9.19 -1.98
CA LYS A 170 2.66 9.41 -2.92
C LYS A 170 1.44 8.54 -2.69
N VAL A 171 1.61 7.25 -2.40
CA VAL A 171 0.47 6.32 -2.33
C VAL A 171 -0.18 6.39 -0.96
N GLU A 172 0.61 6.28 0.11
CA GLU A 172 0.12 6.42 1.49
C GLU A 172 -0.51 7.80 1.70
N PRO A 173 0.15 8.94 1.38
CA PRO A 173 -0.44 10.25 1.62
C PRO A 173 -1.73 10.48 0.83
N LEU A 174 -1.86 9.88 -0.37
CA LEU A 174 -3.08 9.94 -1.15
C LEU A 174 -4.21 9.14 -0.51
N GLN A 175 -3.92 7.93 -0.05
CA GLN A 175 -4.90 7.08 0.63
C GLN A 175 -5.41 7.79 1.89
N ARG A 176 -4.48 8.26 2.73
CA ARG A 176 -4.81 9.04 3.93
C ARG A 176 -5.56 10.32 3.60
N ALA A 177 -5.25 10.99 2.50
CA ALA A 177 -6.02 12.15 2.05
C ALA A 177 -7.46 11.78 1.72
N TYR A 178 -7.68 10.68 1.00
CA TYR A 178 -9.02 10.24 0.63
C TYR A 178 -9.84 9.83 1.86
N ASP A 179 -9.23 9.13 2.81
CA ASP A 179 -9.90 8.69 4.03
C ASP A 179 -10.21 9.88 4.95
N THR A 180 -9.22 10.75 5.19
CA THR A 180 -9.37 11.95 6.04
C THR A 180 -10.44 12.89 5.51
N LEU A 181 -10.50 13.07 4.18
CA LEU A 181 -11.44 13.98 3.53
C LEU A 181 -12.76 13.29 3.11
N ASN A 182 -12.89 11.97 3.36
CA ASN A 182 -14.01 11.11 2.97
C ASN A 182 -14.34 11.15 1.46
N VAL A 183 -13.32 11.27 0.61
CA VAL A 183 -13.46 11.50 -0.84
C VAL A 183 -14.31 10.40 -1.48
N ALA A 184 -15.36 10.78 -2.21
CA ALA A 184 -16.17 9.82 -2.97
C ALA A 184 -15.85 9.85 -4.48
N ALA A 185 -15.42 11.00 -4.99
CA ALA A 185 -14.99 11.17 -6.37
C ALA A 185 -13.84 12.16 -6.48
N VAL A 186 -12.95 11.93 -7.46
CA VAL A 186 -11.77 12.75 -7.68
C VAL A 186 -11.57 13.09 -9.16
N LEU A 187 -11.45 14.39 -9.44
CA LEU A 187 -11.01 14.89 -10.74
C LEU A 187 -9.49 14.80 -10.84
N ASN A 188 -8.97 14.41 -12.01
CA ASN A 188 -7.54 14.34 -12.27
C ASN A 188 -7.15 15.03 -13.59
N GLY A 189 -5.85 15.23 -13.79
CA GLY A 189 -5.29 15.90 -14.97
C GLY A 189 -4.74 14.98 -16.06
N ARG A 190 -5.22 13.75 -16.20
CA ARG A 190 -4.74 12.81 -17.22
C ARG A 190 -5.47 13.00 -18.55
N ARG A 191 -4.77 12.84 -19.68
CA ARG A 191 -5.30 12.96 -21.05
C ARG A 191 -4.79 11.84 -21.94
N ARG A 192 -5.54 11.47 -22.98
CA ARG A 192 -5.12 10.44 -23.95
C ARG A 192 -3.89 10.86 -24.75
N SER A 193 -3.78 12.15 -25.05
CA SER A 193 -2.64 12.75 -25.76
C SER A 193 -1.30 12.62 -25.02
N GLN A 194 -1.30 12.20 -23.76
CA GLN A 194 -0.10 11.93 -22.97
C GLN A 194 0.49 10.52 -23.21
N GLY A 195 -0.15 9.70 -24.05
CA GLY A 195 0.40 8.44 -24.56
C GLY A 195 0.52 7.30 -23.54
N ALA A 196 1.22 6.23 -23.94
CA ALA A 196 1.44 5.02 -23.15
C ALA A 196 0.14 4.45 -22.55
N ALA A 197 0.14 4.15 -21.25
CA ALA A 197 -1.03 3.64 -20.53
C ALA A 197 -2.22 4.62 -20.53
N ARG A 198 -2.01 5.90 -20.89
CA ARG A 198 -3.06 6.91 -20.94
C ARG A 198 -3.80 6.96 -22.27
N GLY A 199 -3.28 6.34 -23.34
CA GLY A 199 -3.81 6.49 -24.70
C GLY A 199 -5.29 6.09 -24.87
N SER A 200 -5.81 5.22 -24.00
CA SER A 200 -7.19 4.75 -24.03
C SER A 200 -7.95 5.03 -22.73
N ILE A 201 -7.55 6.03 -21.94
CA ILE A 201 -8.22 6.31 -20.66
C ILE A 201 -9.66 6.77 -20.90
N PRO A 202 -10.65 6.24 -20.16
CA PRO A 202 -12.02 6.74 -20.21
C PRO A 202 -12.15 8.03 -19.40
N ILE A 203 -13.28 8.73 -19.54
CA ILE A 203 -13.59 9.94 -18.77
C ILE A 203 -13.89 9.56 -17.32
N ILE A 204 -14.67 8.51 -17.08
CA ILE A 204 -14.99 7.97 -15.74
C ILE A 204 -14.35 6.59 -15.57
N GLU A 205 -13.68 6.39 -14.43
CA GLU A 205 -13.11 5.13 -13.98
C GLU A 205 -13.59 4.78 -12.57
N LEU A 206 -13.76 3.49 -12.29
CA LEU A 206 -13.91 2.98 -10.94
C LEU A 206 -12.53 2.65 -10.37
N ASP A 207 -12.18 3.24 -9.22
CA ASP A 207 -11.06 2.80 -8.40
C ASP A 207 -11.60 1.87 -7.31
N GLU A 208 -11.71 0.58 -7.64
CA GLU A 208 -12.20 -0.46 -6.72
C GLU A 208 -11.25 -0.66 -5.51
N GLU A 209 -9.97 -0.32 -5.63
CA GLU A 209 -9.00 -0.43 -4.52
C GLU A 209 -9.32 0.56 -3.41
N ARG A 210 -9.65 1.80 -3.79
CA ARG A 210 -9.94 2.90 -2.85
C ARG A 210 -11.43 3.18 -2.69
N ASN A 211 -12.26 2.45 -3.43
CA ASN A 211 -13.70 2.62 -3.50
C ASN A 211 -14.13 4.06 -3.85
N ILE A 212 -13.50 4.66 -4.87
CA ILE A 212 -13.83 6.02 -5.35
C ILE A 212 -14.03 6.08 -6.86
N ILE A 213 -14.68 7.14 -7.32
CA ILE A 213 -14.80 7.46 -8.75
C ILE A 213 -13.63 8.35 -9.18
N LYS A 214 -12.88 7.96 -10.22
CA LYS A 214 -11.85 8.79 -10.87
C LYS A 214 -12.40 9.40 -12.16
N ILE A 215 -12.16 10.69 -12.36
CA ILE A 215 -12.72 11.43 -13.49
C ILE A 215 -11.59 12.19 -14.21
N ASN A 216 -11.48 11.99 -15.52
CA ASN A 216 -10.51 12.60 -16.43
C ASN A 216 -11.26 13.58 -17.35
N PRO A 217 -11.70 14.77 -16.87
CA PRO A 217 -12.62 15.64 -17.60
C PRO A 217 -12.03 16.19 -18.91
N LEU A 218 -10.70 16.20 -19.03
CA LEU A 218 -9.97 16.66 -20.21
C LEU A 218 -9.35 15.47 -20.98
N ALA A 219 -9.88 14.25 -20.83
CA ALA A 219 -9.34 13.03 -21.46
C ALA A 219 -9.11 13.20 -22.98
N ALA A 220 -10.03 13.87 -23.67
CA ALA A 220 -10.00 14.08 -25.12
C ALA A 220 -9.15 15.30 -25.56
N TRP A 221 -8.71 16.16 -24.65
CA TRP A 221 -7.94 17.35 -25.02
C TRP A 221 -6.48 17.01 -25.36
N SER A 222 -5.98 17.61 -26.43
CA SER A 222 -4.57 17.66 -26.78
C SER A 222 -3.78 18.57 -25.84
N PHE A 223 -2.45 18.47 -25.87
CA PHE A 223 -1.59 19.40 -25.14
C PHE A 223 -1.79 20.85 -25.61
N SER A 224 -1.93 21.08 -26.91
CA SER A 224 -2.18 22.43 -27.48
C SER A 224 -3.43 23.04 -26.88
N GLN A 225 -4.57 22.33 -26.91
CA GLN A 225 -5.83 22.85 -26.37
C GLN A 225 -5.74 23.25 -24.90
N VAL A 226 -5.04 22.44 -24.07
CA VAL A 226 -4.80 22.80 -22.67
C VAL A 226 -3.93 24.05 -22.57
N ASN A 227 -2.82 24.09 -23.31
CA ASN A 227 -1.89 25.21 -23.28
C ASN A 227 -2.54 26.52 -23.77
N ASP A 228 -3.34 26.45 -24.82
CA ASP A 228 -4.09 27.57 -25.39
C ASP A 228 -5.10 28.10 -24.36
N TYR A 229 -5.85 27.20 -23.71
CA TYR A 229 -6.75 27.57 -22.62
C TYR A 229 -6.03 28.30 -21.48
N ILE A 230 -4.89 27.78 -21.02
CA ILE A 230 -4.09 28.38 -19.94
C ILE A 230 -3.67 29.81 -20.30
N ARG A 231 -3.21 30.02 -21.53
CA ARG A 231 -2.79 31.33 -22.04
C ARG A 231 -3.96 32.30 -22.19
N GLU A 232 -5.03 31.88 -22.86
CA GLU A 232 -6.23 32.70 -23.10
C GLU A 232 -6.88 33.17 -21.79
N ASN A 233 -6.83 32.33 -20.74
CA ASN A 233 -7.47 32.61 -19.46
C ASN A 233 -6.51 33.17 -18.40
N ASN A 234 -5.24 33.40 -18.76
CA ASN A 234 -4.19 33.90 -17.87
C ASN A 234 -4.11 33.08 -16.56
N VAL A 235 -4.17 31.75 -16.69
CA VAL A 235 -4.07 30.83 -15.54
C VAL A 235 -2.60 30.72 -15.12
N PRO A 236 -2.25 30.90 -13.83
CA PRO A 236 -0.88 30.71 -13.37
C PRO A 236 -0.39 29.29 -13.69
N TYR A 237 0.83 29.18 -14.25
CA TYR A 237 1.46 27.90 -14.57
C TYR A 237 2.90 27.81 -14.06
N ASN A 238 3.48 26.62 -14.14
CA ASN A 238 4.84 26.36 -13.67
C ASN A 238 5.85 26.98 -14.64
N THR A 239 6.72 27.87 -14.17
CA THR A 239 7.73 28.57 -14.98
C THR A 239 8.73 27.61 -15.63
N LEU A 240 8.89 26.39 -15.11
CA LEU A 240 9.67 25.33 -15.74
C LEU A 240 9.13 24.92 -17.12
N LEU A 241 7.84 25.15 -17.41
CA LEU A 241 7.29 24.91 -18.74
C LEU A 241 8.04 25.69 -19.82
N ASP A 242 8.36 26.96 -19.55
CA ASP A 242 9.08 27.85 -20.48
C ASP A 242 10.55 27.43 -20.63
N GLN A 243 11.04 26.55 -19.75
CA GLN A 243 12.37 25.96 -19.78
C GLN A 243 12.38 24.55 -20.41
N GLY A 244 11.26 24.13 -21.03
CA GLY A 244 11.13 22.85 -21.73
C GLY A 244 10.59 21.69 -20.88
N TYR A 245 10.14 21.94 -19.64
CA TYR A 245 9.52 20.90 -18.81
C TYR A 245 8.02 20.79 -19.08
N LYS A 246 7.64 19.98 -20.08
CA LYS A 246 6.22 19.75 -20.43
C LYS A 246 5.46 18.90 -19.40
N SER A 247 6.15 18.11 -18.58
CA SER A 247 5.56 17.32 -17.49
C SER A 247 6.46 17.36 -16.25
N VAL A 248 5.97 17.95 -15.16
CA VAL A 248 6.72 18.19 -13.92
C VAL A 248 6.26 17.25 -12.80
N GLY A 249 7.21 16.74 -12.02
CA GLY A 249 6.98 16.09 -10.72
C GLY A 249 8.24 16.23 -9.87
N ASP A 250 8.69 15.19 -9.17
CA ASP A 250 9.90 15.29 -8.33
C ASP A 250 11.16 15.67 -9.13
N TRP A 251 12.04 16.47 -8.51
CA TRP A 251 13.21 17.07 -9.18
C TRP A 251 14.21 16.03 -9.70
N HIS A 252 14.41 14.94 -8.97
CA HIS A 252 15.35 13.87 -9.33
C HIS A 252 14.85 12.96 -10.47
N SER A 253 13.57 13.05 -10.83
CA SER A 253 12.91 12.16 -11.81
C SER A 253 12.25 12.92 -12.96
N THR A 254 12.63 14.18 -13.17
CA THR A 254 12.09 15.05 -14.23
C THR A 254 13.22 15.73 -14.98
N VAL A 255 13.21 15.65 -16.30
CA VAL A 255 14.14 16.38 -17.19
C VAL A 255 13.35 17.14 -18.27
N PRO A 256 13.93 18.22 -18.85
CA PRO A 256 13.27 18.92 -19.95
C PRO A 256 13.22 18.04 -21.20
N VAL A 257 12.27 18.34 -22.08
CA VAL A 257 12.10 17.69 -23.38
C VAL A 257 12.36 18.66 -24.51
N LYS A 258 12.82 18.14 -25.65
CA LYS A 258 13.05 18.91 -26.87
C LYS A 258 11.73 19.19 -27.60
N ASP A 259 11.80 20.12 -28.54
CA ASP A 259 10.71 20.35 -29.48
C ASP A 259 10.43 19.06 -30.29
N GLY A 260 9.15 18.72 -30.43
CA GLY A 260 8.70 17.48 -31.05
C GLY A 260 8.76 16.21 -30.19
N GLU A 261 9.44 16.21 -29.04
CA GLU A 261 9.39 15.09 -28.09
C GLU A 261 8.03 15.06 -27.36
N ASP A 262 7.59 13.83 -27.02
CA ASP A 262 6.37 13.55 -26.27
C ASP A 262 6.31 14.34 -24.95
N GLU A 263 5.11 14.77 -24.57
CA GLU A 263 4.86 15.60 -23.37
C GLU A 263 5.48 14.99 -22.10
N ARG A 264 5.48 13.66 -21.98
CA ARG A 264 5.96 12.93 -20.81
C ARG A 264 7.33 12.28 -21.02
N ALA A 265 8.00 12.50 -22.15
CA ALA A 265 9.33 11.94 -22.42
C ALA A 265 10.40 12.35 -21.38
N GLY A 266 10.17 13.45 -20.67
CA GLY A 266 11.04 13.94 -19.59
C GLY A 266 10.85 13.21 -18.25
N ARG A 267 9.84 12.34 -18.15
CA ARG A 267 9.58 11.54 -16.94
C ARG A 267 10.21 10.17 -17.11
N TRP A 268 10.96 9.71 -16.10
CA TRP A 268 11.54 8.36 -16.07
C TRP A 268 12.47 8.02 -17.24
N LYS A 269 13.16 9.03 -17.80
CA LYS A 269 14.08 8.85 -18.93
C LYS A 269 15.15 7.79 -18.60
N GLY A 270 15.17 6.70 -19.36
CA GLY A 270 16.07 5.56 -19.14
C GLY A 270 15.57 4.50 -18.14
N GLN A 271 14.34 4.60 -17.65
CA GLN A 271 13.72 3.61 -16.76
C GLN A 271 12.57 2.85 -17.45
N ALA A 272 12.23 1.66 -16.96
CA ALA A 272 11.09 0.87 -17.45
C ALA A 272 9.71 1.39 -16.97
N LYS A 273 9.66 2.54 -16.29
CA LYS A 273 8.46 3.09 -15.67
C LYS A 273 7.76 4.06 -16.62
N THR A 274 6.49 3.81 -16.88
CA THR A 274 5.67 4.60 -17.81
C THR A 274 4.57 5.39 -17.11
N GLU A 275 4.23 5.05 -15.86
CA GLU A 275 3.16 5.70 -15.11
C GLU A 275 3.48 5.81 -13.60
N CYS A 276 2.89 6.81 -12.94
CA CYS A 276 3.07 7.05 -11.51
C CYS A 276 2.29 6.05 -10.65
N GLY A 277 2.83 5.67 -9.49
CA GLY A 277 2.19 4.74 -8.55
C GLY A 277 0.79 5.16 -8.07
N ILE A 278 0.48 6.47 -8.11
CA ILE A 278 -0.83 7.07 -7.80
C ILE A 278 -1.97 6.58 -8.72
N HIS A 279 -1.65 6.27 -9.98
CA HIS A 279 -2.66 5.98 -11.00
C HIS A 279 -2.71 4.51 -11.42
N ASN A 280 -1.81 3.68 -10.90
CA ASN A 280 -1.92 2.24 -11.11
C ASN A 280 -3.11 1.72 -10.29
N LYS A 281 -3.92 0.84 -10.89
CA LYS A 281 -5.10 0.19 -10.26
C LYS A 281 -4.78 -0.57 -8.97
N LYS A 282 -3.49 -0.79 -8.73
CA LYS A 282 -2.86 -1.16 -7.47
C LYS A 282 -1.46 -0.52 -7.54
N SER A 283 -1.05 0.34 -6.59
CA SER A 283 0.33 0.88 -6.56
C SER A 283 1.34 -0.27 -6.70
N ARG A 284 2.50 -0.15 -7.37
CA ARG A 284 3.45 -1.31 -7.42
C ARG A 284 3.87 -1.77 -6.03
N TYR A 285 3.92 -0.86 -5.06
CA TYR A 285 4.15 -1.21 -3.67
C TYR A 285 2.88 -1.68 -2.96
N ALA A 286 1.69 -1.19 -3.30
CA ALA A 286 0.45 -1.78 -2.79
C ALA A 286 0.14 -3.14 -3.44
N GLN A 287 0.65 -3.41 -4.65
CA GLN A 287 0.74 -4.72 -5.29
C GLN A 287 1.85 -5.51 -4.64
N PHE A 288 2.98 -4.93 -4.27
CA PHE A 288 3.99 -5.62 -3.46
C PHE A 288 3.40 -6.04 -2.11
N LEU A 289 2.71 -5.14 -1.40
CA LEU A 289 1.99 -5.40 -0.15
C LEU A 289 0.78 -6.34 -0.34
N LYS A 290 0.00 -6.20 -1.41
CA LYS A 290 -1.17 -7.06 -1.71
C LYS A 290 -0.82 -8.37 -2.41
N ASP A 291 0.34 -8.44 -3.06
CA ASP A 291 0.99 -9.69 -3.46
C ASP A 291 1.72 -10.31 -2.26
N MET A 292 2.03 -9.54 -1.22
CA MET A 292 2.45 -10.06 0.09
C MET A 292 1.24 -10.50 0.94
N GLU A 293 0.06 -9.89 0.81
CA GLU A 293 -1.18 -10.25 1.53
C GLU A 293 -2.00 -11.31 0.77
N GLY A 294 -2.04 -11.26 -0.56
CA GLY A 294 -2.82 -12.12 -1.45
C GLY A 294 -2.04 -13.30 -2.03
N ARG A 295 -0.72 -13.39 -1.77
CA ARG A 295 -0.03 -14.67 -1.75
C ARG A 295 -0.10 -15.16 -0.32
N GLU A 296 -0.94 -16.15 -0.06
CA GLU A 296 -0.79 -17.01 1.11
C GLU A 296 0.62 -17.61 1.13
N SER A 297 1.55 -16.89 1.76
CA SER A 297 2.75 -17.40 2.43
C SER A 297 3.33 -16.25 3.24
N SER A 298 2.68 -15.91 4.36
CA SER A 298 3.32 -15.20 5.45
C SER A 298 4.43 -16.09 6.01
N PHE A 299 5.60 -16.04 5.39
CA PHE A 299 6.77 -16.65 5.99
C PHE A 299 7.05 -15.90 7.29
N SER A 300 6.99 -16.61 8.41
CA SER A 300 7.55 -16.14 9.66
C SER A 300 9.06 -16.35 9.59
N TRP A 301 9.82 -15.32 9.92
CA TRP A 301 11.28 -15.35 9.86
C TRP A 301 11.87 -15.48 11.26
N GLY A 302 13.02 -16.13 11.33
CA GLY A 302 13.73 -16.35 12.58
C GLY A 302 15.14 -16.84 12.32
N PHE A 303 15.96 -16.84 13.37
CA PHE A 303 17.31 -17.38 13.33
C PHE A 303 17.34 -18.79 13.87
N LEU A 304 18.22 -19.60 13.28
CA LEU A 304 18.51 -20.95 13.70
C LEU A 304 20.01 -21.04 13.95
N ILE A 305 20.39 -21.30 15.19
CA ILE A 305 21.80 -21.47 15.58
C ILE A 305 22.00 -22.94 15.92
N GLY A 306 23.07 -23.53 15.39
CA GLY A 306 23.44 -24.91 15.65
C GLY A 306 24.89 -25.19 15.25
N PRO A 307 25.32 -26.46 15.28
CA PRO A 307 26.72 -26.81 15.15
C PRO A 307 27.27 -26.47 13.75
N LYS A 308 28.53 -26.04 13.71
CA LYS A 308 29.27 -25.75 12.47
C LYS A 308 29.28 -26.91 11.47
N HIS A 309 29.21 -28.15 11.97
CA HIS A 309 29.15 -29.35 11.16
C HIS A 309 27.91 -30.15 11.56
N GLU A 310 27.00 -30.36 10.61
CA GLU A 310 25.75 -31.09 10.84
C GLU A 310 25.86 -32.57 10.38
N ASN A 311 26.95 -33.24 10.77
CA ASN A 311 27.31 -34.59 10.30
C ASN A 311 26.84 -35.72 11.22
N THR A 312 26.12 -35.39 12.30
CA THR A 312 25.59 -36.34 13.28
C THR A 312 24.09 -36.56 13.09
N THR A 313 23.56 -37.65 13.64
CA THR A 313 22.11 -37.95 13.60
C THR A 313 21.29 -36.92 14.39
N ILE A 314 21.89 -36.31 15.42
CA ILE A 314 21.29 -35.29 16.29
C ILE A 314 22.17 -34.04 16.16
N ASN A 315 21.58 -32.91 15.77
CA ASN A 315 22.26 -31.63 15.56
C ASN A 315 21.58 -30.56 16.43
N PRO A 316 21.83 -30.56 17.75
CA PRO A 316 21.08 -29.71 18.66
C PRO A 316 21.33 -28.24 18.37
N GLY A 317 20.33 -27.40 18.62
CA GLY A 317 20.46 -25.97 18.44
C GLY A 317 19.22 -25.23 18.92
N VAL A 318 19.14 -23.94 18.61
CA VAL A 318 18.09 -23.06 19.12
C VAL A 318 17.48 -22.26 17.98
N ARG A 319 16.15 -22.13 18.00
CA ARG A 319 15.38 -21.25 17.12
C ARG A 319 15.00 -19.99 17.87
N TYR A 320 15.39 -18.83 17.34
CA TYR A 320 15.06 -17.50 17.86
C TYR A 320 14.10 -16.80 16.89
N TYR A 321 12.96 -16.34 17.38
CA TYR A 321 11.92 -15.77 16.52
C TYR A 321 11.00 -14.86 17.32
N ILE A 322 10.19 -14.09 16.60
CA ILE A 322 9.06 -13.39 17.19
C ILE A 322 7.74 -13.94 16.64
N HIS A 323 6.72 -13.98 17.49
CA HIS A 323 5.40 -14.49 17.13
C HIS A 323 4.28 -13.67 17.77
N ARG A 324 3.10 -13.71 17.16
CA ARG A 324 1.91 -13.01 17.67
C ARG A 324 1.30 -13.79 18.83
N VAL A 325 1.05 -13.09 19.93
CA VAL A 325 0.36 -13.61 21.11
C VAL A 325 -0.92 -12.82 21.35
N PRO A 326 -2.09 -13.46 21.45
CA PRO A 326 -3.34 -12.78 21.77
C PRO A 326 -3.26 -12.09 23.14
N LEU A 327 -3.81 -10.88 23.24
CA LEU A 327 -4.04 -10.23 24.53
C LEU A 327 -5.27 -10.89 25.19
N GLY A 328 -5.08 -11.53 26.34
CA GLY A 328 -6.10 -12.34 27.01
C GLY A 328 -7.31 -11.55 27.53
N THR A 329 -8.47 -12.20 27.52
CA THR A 329 -9.82 -11.67 27.70
C THR A 329 -10.27 -11.47 29.16
N THR A 330 -10.63 -10.23 29.51
CA THR A 330 -11.81 -9.88 30.33
C THR A 330 -12.27 -8.47 29.93
N GLY A 331 -13.20 -8.37 28.96
CA GLY A 331 -13.95 -7.13 28.70
C GLY A 331 -13.50 -6.16 27.59
N HIS A 332 -12.79 -6.62 26.54
CA HIS A 332 -12.25 -5.88 25.35
C HIS A 332 -10.95 -5.10 25.57
N PRO A 333 -10.09 -4.88 24.53
CA PRO A 333 -10.27 -5.06 23.07
C PRO A 333 -9.48 -6.23 22.44
N GLU A 334 -9.91 -6.64 21.24
CA GLU A 334 -9.17 -7.60 20.40
C GLU A 334 -7.85 -7.00 19.93
N GLY A 335 -6.75 -7.73 20.10
CA GLY A 335 -5.41 -7.30 19.71
C GLY A 335 -4.40 -8.42 19.92
N PHE A 336 -3.26 -8.31 19.23
CA PHE A 336 -2.14 -9.24 19.38
C PHE A 336 -0.90 -8.44 19.74
N VAL A 337 0.04 -9.08 20.41
CA VAL A 337 1.37 -8.53 20.62
C VAL A 337 2.46 -9.41 20.06
N TRP A 338 3.49 -8.83 19.48
CA TRP A 338 4.68 -9.58 19.07
C TRP A 338 5.54 -9.92 20.29
N ARG A 339 5.86 -11.21 20.45
CA ARG A 339 6.71 -11.73 21.53
C ARG A 339 7.88 -12.49 20.97
N TYR A 340 9.05 -12.17 21.51
CA TYR A 340 10.27 -12.95 21.35
C TYR A 340 10.12 -14.32 22.02
N ALA A 341 10.63 -15.34 21.35
CA ALA A 341 10.64 -16.72 21.82
C ALA A 341 11.90 -17.45 21.36
N GLU A 342 12.26 -18.47 22.14
CA GLU A 342 13.41 -19.32 21.93
C GLU A 342 12.98 -20.77 22.13
N ASP A 343 13.17 -21.58 21.10
CA ASP A 343 12.89 -23.02 21.19
C ASP A 343 14.18 -23.81 21.07
N THR A 344 14.52 -24.56 22.11
CA THR A 344 15.58 -25.57 22.03
C THR A 344 15.12 -26.72 21.15
N LEU A 345 15.90 -27.02 20.13
CA LEU A 345 15.63 -28.06 19.14
C LEU A 345 16.58 -29.23 19.34
N PRO A 346 16.06 -30.48 19.43
CA PRO A 346 16.90 -31.68 19.41
C PRO A 346 17.71 -31.78 18.11
N SER A 347 17.16 -31.29 16.99
CA SER A 347 17.87 -31.22 15.71
C SER A 347 17.43 -30.02 14.90
N ILE A 348 18.37 -29.14 14.54
CA ILE A 348 18.14 -27.99 13.65
C ILE A 348 17.86 -28.41 12.20
N LYS A 349 18.04 -29.70 11.86
CA LYS A 349 17.68 -30.24 10.54
C LYS A 349 16.19 -30.39 10.35
N CYS A 350 15.44 -30.67 11.42
CA CYS A 350 14.03 -31.04 11.34
C CYS A 350 13.09 -30.14 12.18
N PRO A 351 13.22 -28.80 12.18
CA PRO A 351 12.32 -27.94 12.93
C PRO A 351 10.88 -28.04 12.40
N ALA A 352 9.94 -28.20 13.32
CA ALA A 352 8.51 -28.16 13.02
C ALA A 352 8.11 -26.78 12.46
N ARG A 353 7.11 -26.76 11.55
CA ARG A 353 6.56 -25.52 10.96
C ARG A 353 7.61 -24.63 10.31
N MET A 354 8.46 -25.24 9.47
CA MET A 354 9.49 -24.55 8.69
C MET A 354 9.50 -25.09 7.25
N TYR A 355 9.53 -24.17 6.29
CA TYR A 355 9.60 -24.50 4.86
C TYR A 355 11.02 -24.85 4.42
N ALA A 356 11.99 -23.97 4.68
CA ALA A 356 13.39 -24.13 4.28
C ALA A 356 14.35 -23.48 5.30
N ARG A 357 15.62 -23.86 5.22
CA ARG A 357 16.74 -23.23 5.93
C ARG A 357 17.61 -22.46 4.95
N ILE A 358 18.08 -21.29 5.36
CA ILE A 358 19.00 -20.47 4.58
C ILE A 358 20.24 -20.25 5.44
N LEU A 359 21.36 -20.86 5.04
CA LEU A 359 22.63 -20.73 5.72
C LEU A 359 23.32 -19.45 5.21
N ILE A 360 23.35 -18.44 6.08
CA ILE A 360 23.80 -17.09 5.72
C ILE A 360 25.18 -16.73 6.28
N ALA A 361 25.63 -17.35 7.37
CA ALA A 361 26.80 -16.88 8.09
C ALA A 361 27.48 -17.94 8.96
N LYS A 362 28.75 -17.70 9.29
CA LYS A 362 29.49 -18.40 10.35
C LYS A 362 29.63 -17.50 11.58
N ILE A 363 29.18 -18.00 12.72
CA ILE A 363 29.20 -17.28 14.00
C ILE A 363 30.61 -17.40 14.62
N GLU A 364 31.09 -16.32 15.23
CA GLU A 364 32.35 -16.29 15.98
C GLU A 364 32.15 -16.07 17.49
N ASP A 365 31.02 -15.48 17.88
CA ASP A 365 30.68 -15.17 19.26
C ASP A 365 29.18 -15.39 19.50
N ASP A 366 28.87 -16.61 19.93
CA ASP A 366 27.52 -17.14 20.09
C ASP A 366 26.75 -16.37 21.18
N ASP A 367 27.40 -16.15 22.33
CA ASP A 367 26.80 -15.46 23.49
C ASP A 367 26.38 -14.03 23.15
N ARG A 368 27.23 -13.29 22.42
CA ARG A 368 26.89 -11.92 22.01
C ARG A 368 25.83 -11.87 20.93
N LEU A 369 25.75 -12.89 20.08
CA LEU A 369 24.69 -13.01 19.08
C LEU A 369 23.33 -13.23 19.75
N GLU A 370 23.27 -14.11 20.75
CA GLU A 370 22.06 -14.34 21.55
C GLU A 370 21.63 -13.07 22.29
N GLN A 371 22.58 -12.38 22.94
CA GLN A 371 22.30 -11.12 23.62
C GLN A 371 21.73 -10.07 22.64
N LEU A 372 22.34 -9.94 21.46
CA LEU A 372 21.86 -9.04 20.41
C LEU A 372 20.42 -9.37 20.00
N MET A 373 20.08 -10.65 19.79
CA MET A 373 18.73 -11.07 19.41
C MET A 373 17.69 -10.75 20.49
N ARG A 374 18.04 -10.92 21.77
CA ARG A 374 17.18 -10.58 22.91
C ARG A 374 16.99 -9.06 23.08
N GLU A 375 18.03 -8.27 22.81
CA GLU A 375 18.07 -6.83 23.04
C GLU A 375 17.62 -6.00 21.82
N THR A 376 17.53 -6.62 20.63
CA THR A 376 17.07 -5.95 19.41
C THR A 376 15.71 -5.30 19.63
N PRO A 377 15.52 -4.02 19.24
CA PRO A 377 14.45 -3.17 19.75
C PRO A 377 13.07 -3.82 19.70
N ARG A 378 12.45 -3.93 20.87
CA ARG A 378 11.03 -4.20 21.02
C ARG A 378 10.34 -2.85 21.27
N PRO A 379 9.34 -2.44 20.48
CA PRO A 379 8.53 -1.28 20.86
C PRO A 379 7.97 -1.54 22.27
N PRO A 380 8.22 -0.69 23.26
CA PRO A 380 7.65 -0.88 24.58
C PRO A 380 6.13 -0.72 24.45
N ALA A 381 5.34 -1.73 24.80
CA ALA A 381 3.90 -1.55 24.88
C ALA A 381 3.59 -0.68 26.10
N VAL A 382 3.58 0.64 25.93
CA VAL A 382 3.16 1.60 26.95
C VAL A 382 1.71 1.96 26.67
N GLU A 383 0.84 1.63 27.62
CA GLU A 383 -0.57 1.96 27.54
C GLU A 383 -0.74 3.49 27.49
N GLY A 384 -1.36 3.99 26.41
CA GLY A 384 -1.54 5.43 26.18
C GLY A 384 -0.44 6.12 25.37
N ASP A 385 0.62 5.41 24.98
CA ASP A 385 1.63 5.92 24.04
C ASP A 385 1.25 5.52 22.60
N LEU A 386 0.60 6.44 21.89
CA LEU A 386 0.16 6.24 20.50
C LEU A 386 1.32 5.94 19.55
N ILE A 387 2.54 6.43 19.84
CA ILE A 387 3.74 6.21 19.02
C ILE A 387 4.25 4.78 19.24
N ALA A 388 4.26 4.31 20.47
CA ALA A 388 4.67 2.95 20.78
C ALA A 388 3.65 1.91 20.29
N MET A 389 2.36 2.26 20.26
CA MET A 389 1.29 1.47 19.62
C MET A 389 1.41 1.46 18.09
N ALA A 390 1.75 2.58 17.45
CA ALA A 390 1.95 2.66 16.01
C ALA A 390 3.22 1.89 15.55
N LEU A 391 4.31 1.95 16.32
CA LEU A 391 5.50 1.12 16.11
C LEU A 391 5.19 -0.38 16.27
N HIS A 392 4.17 -0.73 17.03
CA HIS A 392 3.73 -2.10 17.24
C HIS A 392 2.90 -2.64 16.04
N ASP A 393 2.14 -1.80 15.34
CA ASP A 393 1.33 -2.21 14.19
C ASP A 393 2.15 -2.49 12.92
N GLY A 394 3.34 -1.89 12.79
CA GLY A 394 4.29 -2.14 11.69
C GLY A 394 5.42 -3.12 12.00
N TYR A 395 5.53 -3.61 13.24
CA TYR A 395 6.59 -4.53 13.66
C TYR A 395 6.18 -5.97 13.37
N ASP A 396 7.01 -6.73 12.64
CA ASP A 396 6.78 -8.15 12.35
C ASP A 396 8.12 -8.93 12.31
N SER A 397 8.04 -10.24 12.05
CA SER A 397 9.24 -11.09 12.01
C SER A 397 10.28 -10.68 10.95
N GLN A 398 9.87 -10.00 9.87
CA GLN A 398 10.79 -9.47 8.87
C GLN A 398 11.55 -8.27 9.42
N VAL A 399 10.82 -7.36 10.07
CA VAL A 399 11.41 -6.18 10.73
C VAL A 399 12.43 -6.63 11.77
N TRP A 400 12.07 -7.56 12.65
CA TRP A 400 13.00 -8.05 13.68
C TRP A 400 14.26 -8.70 13.09
N VAL A 401 14.12 -9.59 12.10
CA VAL A 401 15.29 -10.22 11.45
C VAL A 401 16.16 -9.19 10.74
N SER A 402 15.56 -8.23 10.05
CA SER A 402 16.29 -7.15 9.36
C SER A 402 17.09 -6.28 10.33
N GLN A 403 16.55 -5.99 11.52
CA GLN A 403 17.23 -5.20 12.55
C GLN A 403 18.42 -5.96 13.16
N VAL A 404 18.28 -7.26 13.42
CA VAL A 404 19.41 -8.09 13.89
C VAL A 404 20.52 -8.10 12.83
N LEU A 405 20.18 -8.34 11.56
CA LEU A 405 21.14 -8.39 10.46
C LEU A 405 21.82 -7.04 10.21
N GLY A 406 21.07 -5.94 10.26
CA GLY A 406 21.60 -4.59 10.12
C GLY A 406 22.58 -4.24 11.23
N GLN A 407 22.27 -4.60 12.48
CA GLN A 407 23.20 -4.43 13.59
C GLN A 407 24.46 -5.26 13.40
N LEU A 408 24.36 -6.52 12.99
CA LEU A 408 25.51 -7.37 12.68
C LEU A 408 26.39 -6.78 11.56
N ALA A 409 25.77 -6.25 10.49
CA ALA A 409 26.47 -5.65 9.36
C ALA A 409 27.21 -4.36 9.73
N SER A 410 26.72 -3.62 10.74
CA SER A 410 27.33 -2.37 11.21
C SER A 410 28.57 -2.56 12.10
N MET A 411 28.85 -3.78 12.56
CA MET A 411 29.94 -4.05 13.50
C MET A 411 31.34 -3.95 12.85
N ARG A 412 32.25 -3.24 13.52
CA ARG A 412 33.66 -3.12 13.08
C ARG A 412 34.42 -4.44 13.29
N LYS A 413 35.53 -4.63 12.55
CA LYS A 413 36.38 -5.85 12.61
C LYS A 413 36.82 -6.26 14.02
N LYS A 414 37.01 -5.32 14.96
CA LYS A 414 37.35 -5.62 16.35
C LYS A 414 36.05 -5.81 17.14
N GLY A 415 35.74 -7.05 17.50
CA GLY A 415 34.50 -7.40 18.22
C GLY A 415 33.34 -7.82 17.32
N ARG A 416 33.61 -8.34 16.11
CA ARG A 416 32.59 -8.91 15.21
C ARG A 416 31.95 -10.16 15.83
N ILE A 417 30.64 -10.28 15.69
CA ILE A 417 29.86 -11.45 16.13
C ILE A 417 29.81 -12.52 15.02
N VAL A 418 29.75 -12.06 13.76
CA VAL A 418 29.73 -12.90 12.57
C VAL A 418 31.05 -12.77 11.82
N GLY A 419 31.57 -13.92 11.38
CA GLY A 419 32.81 -14.04 10.65
C GLY A 419 32.66 -13.68 9.17
N ALA A 420 32.45 -14.71 8.34
CA ALA A 420 32.05 -14.56 6.95
C ALA A 420 30.54 -14.84 6.86
N GLY A 421 29.82 -14.00 6.11
CA GLY A 421 28.39 -14.20 5.89
C GLY A 421 27.78 -13.18 4.96
N VAL A 422 26.59 -13.51 4.49
CA VAL A 422 25.67 -12.60 3.82
C VAL A 422 24.76 -12.02 4.90
N LEU A 423 24.82 -10.70 5.08
CA LEU A 423 24.02 -9.99 6.10
C LEU A 423 23.01 -9.00 5.48
N ASP A 424 22.97 -8.93 4.15
CA ASP A 424 21.96 -8.13 3.44
C ASP A 424 20.62 -8.85 3.50
N TRP A 425 19.70 -8.30 4.30
CA TRP A 425 18.36 -8.86 4.48
C TRP A 425 17.61 -9.02 3.15
N ARG A 426 17.68 -8.05 2.24
CA ARG A 426 16.95 -8.09 0.97
C ARG A 426 17.45 -9.22 0.08
N LEU A 427 18.77 -9.43 0.05
CA LEU A 427 19.37 -10.54 -0.68
C LEU A 427 18.97 -11.90 -0.06
N ILE A 428 18.99 -12.01 1.26
CA ILE A 428 18.59 -13.22 2.00
C ILE A 428 17.12 -13.54 1.74
N GLU A 429 16.24 -12.56 1.92
CA GLU A 429 14.79 -12.71 1.75
C GLU A 429 14.43 -13.12 0.33
N THR A 430 15.00 -12.44 -0.67
CA THR A 430 14.77 -12.75 -2.09
C THR A 430 15.21 -14.18 -2.41
N THR A 431 16.40 -14.57 -1.95
CA THR A 431 16.94 -15.92 -2.16
C THR A 431 16.06 -16.98 -1.50
N ALA A 432 15.64 -16.73 -0.26
CA ALA A 432 14.79 -17.63 0.49
C ALA A 432 13.43 -17.85 -0.19
N ARG A 433 12.78 -16.77 -0.63
CA ARG A 433 11.49 -16.83 -1.32
C ARG A 433 11.60 -17.57 -2.65
N GLN A 434 12.63 -17.28 -3.45
CA GLN A 434 12.88 -17.99 -4.71
C GLN A 434 13.14 -19.48 -4.48
N TYR A 435 13.94 -19.81 -3.47
CA TYR A 435 14.27 -21.18 -3.12
C TYR A 435 13.01 -21.96 -2.68
N VAL A 436 12.21 -21.40 -1.78
CA VAL A 436 10.96 -22.03 -1.32
C VAL A 436 9.96 -22.17 -2.47
N ALA A 437 9.78 -21.13 -3.30
CA ALA A 437 8.91 -21.21 -4.48
C ALA A 437 9.34 -22.33 -5.43
N GLY A 438 10.64 -22.50 -5.66
CA GLY A 438 11.18 -23.63 -6.44
C GLY A 438 10.88 -24.99 -5.82
N LYS A 439 10.92 -25.11 -4.49
CA LYS A 439 10.58 -26.36 -3.78
C LYS A 439 9.07 -26.65 -3.81
N MET A 440 8.23 -25.62 -3.76
CA MET A 440 6.78 -25.76 -3.91
C MET A 440 6.40 -26.18 -5.33
N ALA A 441 7.02 -25.59 -6.35
CA ALA A 441 6.80 -25.96 -7.74
C ALA A 441 7.26 -27.40 -8.08
N ALA A 442 8.21 -27.94 -7.30
CA ALA A 442 8.68 -29.33 -7.42
C ALA A 442 7.81 -30.35 -6.66
N ASP A 443 6.60 -29.96 -6.25
CA ASP A 443 5.61 -30.78 -5.51
C ASP A 443 6.12 -31.38 -4.19
N ARG A 444 7.18 -30.81 -3.61
CA ARG A 444 7.78 -31.31 -2.35
C ARG A 444 6.87 -31.10 -1.13
N TYR A 445 5.84 -30.25 -1.23
CA TYR A 445 4.92 -29.91 -0.13
C TYR A 445 3.46 -30.19 -0.48
N ASN A 446 3.17 -31.28 -1.21
CA ASN A 446 1.80 -31.70 -1.50
C ASN A 446 1.01 -32.12 -0.25
N GLU A 447 -0.32 -32.24 -0.36
CA GLU A 447 -1.20 -32.56 0.79
C GLU A 447 -0.79 -33.85 1.53
N ASP A 448 -0.21 -34.83 0.84
CA ASP A 448 0.28 -36.08 1.44
C ASP A 448 1.57 -35.88 2.26
N TYR A 449 2.49 -35.02 1.78
CA TYR A 449 3.69 -34.61 2.52
C TYR A 449 3.34 -33.86 3.82
N LEU A 450 2.31 -33.02 3.78
CA LEU A 450 1.83 -32.21 4.91
C LEU A 450 1.05 -33.04 5.95
N ARG A 451 0.45 -34.18 5.56
CA ARG A 451 -0.34 -35.04 6.47
C ARG A 451 0.51 -35.97 7.35
N GLU A 452 1.67 -36.44 6.89
CA GLU A 452 2.37 -37.57 7.56
C GLU A 452 3.80 -37.32 8.06
N THR A 453 4.49 -36.22 7.70
CA THR A 453 5.96 -36.16 7.95
C THR A 453 6.56 -34.81 8.41
N GLU A 454 5.74 -33.83 8.81
CA GLU A 454 6.19 -32.45 9.06
C GLU A 454 7.38 -32.29 10.06
N HIS A 455 7.57 -33.27 10.96
CA HIS A 455 8.55 -33.25 12.06
C HIS A 455 9.77 -34.16 11.89
N ARG A 456 9.85 -35.02 10.86
CA ARG A 456 10.89 -36.09 10.80
C ARG A 456 11.91 -35.96 9.67
N LEU A 457 11.61 -35.20 8.62
CA LEU A 457 12.51 -35.05 7.46
C LEU A 457 13.38 -33.79 7.55
N PRO A 458 14.67 -33.86 7.14
CA PRO A 458 15.52 -32.69 7.02
C PRO A 458 14.93 -31.64 6.10
N LYS A 459 14.91 -30.39 6.57
CA LYS A 459 14.44 -29.25 5.79
C LYS A 459 15.45 -28.90 4.69
N PRO A 460 14.99 -28.57 3.48
CA PRO A 460 15.85 -28.13 2.39
C PRO A 460 16.69 -26.93 2.84
N THR A 461 17.99 -26.97 2.53
CA THR A 461 18.93 -25.93 2.99
C THR A 461 19.66 -25.30 1.82
N TRP A 462 19.54 -23.99 1.67
CA TRP A 462 20.34 -23.22 0.73
C TRP A 462 21.53 -22.59 1.46
N ASP A 463 22.75 -22.84 0.99
CA ASP A 463 23.96 -22.18 1.49
C ASP A 463 24.28 -20.97 0.62
N MET A 464 24.04 -19.77 1.15
CA MET A 464 24.30 -18.52 0.43
C MET A 464 25.79 -18.18 0.33
N MET A 465 26.65 -18.77 1.16
CA MET A 465 28.10 -18.58 1.05
C MET A 465 28.69 -19.46 -0.06
N LEU A 466 28.02 -20.56 -0.40
CA LEU A 466 28.44 -21.48 -1.47
C LEU A 466 27.55 -21.40 -2.72
N ASP A 467 26.50 -20.60 -2.68
CA ASP A 467 25.47 -20.44 -3.71
C ASP A 467 24.93 -21.77 -4.24
N LYS A 468 24.57 -22.67 -3.31
CA LYS A 468 24.05 -24.00 -3.66
C LYS A 468 23.17 -24.59 -2.56
N GLU A 469 22.31 -25.51 -2.96
CA GLU A 469 21.63 -26.40 -2.01
C GLU A 469 22.63 -27.37 -1.40
N ILE A 470 22.61 -27.50 -0.08
CA ILE A 470 23.36 -28.50 0.66
C ILE A 470 22.41 -29.57 1.19
N SER A 471 22.89 -30.81 1.22
CA SER A 471 22.10 -31.94 1.71
C SER A 471 21.68 -31.67 3.16
N GLY A 472 20.37 -31.67 3.37
CA GLY A 472 19.71 -31.37 4.65
C GLY A 472 20.19 -32.23 5.80
#